data_AF-A0A7G7YGZ1-F1
#
_entry.id   AF-A0A7G7YGZ1-F1
#
_cell.length_a   1.000
_cell.length_b   1.000
_cell.length_c   1.000
_cell.angle_alpha   90.00
_cell.angle_beta   90.00
_cell.angle_gamma   90.00
#
_symmetry.space_group_name_H-M   'P 1'
#
loop_
_entity.id
_entity.type
_entity.pdbx_description
1 polymer ?
#
loop_
_entity_poly.entity_id
_entity_poly.type
_entity_poly.pdbx_seq_one_letter_code
_entity_poly.pdbx_strand_id
1 'polypeptide(L)'
;MILPEPTHKVILVIIELGIFLGSLGVVSLTNIIYSALLLGLVFICISLLYLVLNADFVAAAQVLIYVGAVNVLIVFAVMLIDQPKKSTFFSFSDVGDNITLGVCTSLFILLTLMISDVSWSKIYLTKQSTNFLEQNLTTDVQLIGSQLLTKYLLPFELLSILLLVALVGAITIARQERVVEIDDNEVSDSKEDLSLPQLRKMFLQPFFIQLLNYSEELVSYDHKCTYFRCLSLLYRFLWINHKSKHDSSTYVSRANF
;
A
#
# COMPACT_ATOMS: atom_id res chain seq x y z
N MET A 1 27.25 -20.14 1.13
CA MET A 1 27.51 -21.14 2.19
C MET A 1 26.52 -22.27 1.97
N ILE A 2 26.96 -23.47 1.57
CA ILE A 2 26.07 -24.57 1.19
C ILE A 2 25.59 -25.25 2.48
N LEU A 3 24.40 -24.86 2.94
CA LEU A 3 23.73 -25.49 4.07
C LEU A 3 23.08 -26.80 3.60
N PRO A 4 23.06 -27.86 4.41
CA PRO A 4 22.49 -29.15 4.00
C PRO A 4 21.01 -28.98 3.60
N GLU A 5 20.59 -29.58 2.49
CA GLU A 5 19.20 -29.62 1.96
C GLU A 5 18.05 -29.52 2.99
N PRO A 6 18.05 -30.25 4.13
CA PRO A 6 17.00 -30.12 5.15
C PRO A 6 16.95 -28.74 5.83
N THR A 7 18.09 -28.08 6.02
CA THR A 7 18.17 -26.81 6.78
C THR A 7 17.49 -25.65 6.04
N HIS A 8 17.61 -25.59 4.71
CA HIS A 8 16.90 -24.58 3.91
C HIS A 8 15.37 -24.72 4.05
N LYS A 9 14.86 -25.95 4.02
CA LYS A 9 13.42 -26.21 4.22
C LYS A 9 12.96 -25.84 5.62
N VAL A 10 13.74 -26.20 6.65
CA VAL A 10 13.42 -25.87 8.05
C VAL A 10 13.38 -24.36 8.26
N ILE A 11 14.35 -23.61 7.72
CA ILE A 11 14.39 -22.15 7.80
C ILE A 11 13.15 -21.53 7.13
N LEU A 12 12.78 -21.99 5.93
CA LEU A 12 11.59 -21.50 5.23
C LEU A 12 10.31 -21.75 6.03
N VAL A 13 10.12 -22.95 6.56
CA VAL A 13 8.93 -23.29 7.37
C VAL A 13 8.84 -22.41 8.61
N ILE A 14 9.96 -22.13 9.28
CA ILE A 14 9.99 -21.23 10.46
C ILE A 14 9.58 -19.81 10.07
N ILE A 15 10.10 -19.30 8.94
CA ILE A 15 9.77 -17.96 8.45
C ILE A 15 8.30 -17.86 8.06
N GLU A 16 7.77 -18.83 7.30
CA GLU A 16 6.37 -18.88 6.89
C GLU A 16 5.43 -18.92 8.09
N LEU A 17 5.76 -19.74 9.10
CA LEU A 17 5.01 -19.80 10.36
C LEU A 17 5.05 -18.44 11.08
N GLY A 18 6.21 -17.77 11.10
CA GLY A 18 6.36 -16.44 11.66
C GLY A 18 5.50 -15.38 10.95
N ILE A 19 5.43 -15.41 9.62
CA ILE A 19 4.58 -14.52 8.82
C ILE A 19 3.10 -14.79 9.12
N PHE A 20 2.69 -16.07 9.16
CA PHE A 20 1.31 -16.45 9.41
C PHE A 20 0.84 -16.04 10.81
N LEU A 21 1.60 -16.39 11.85
CA LEU A 21 1.30 -16.02 13.23
C LEU A 21 1.34 -14.51 13.45
N GLY A 22 2.34 -13.83 12.86
CA GLY A 22 2.46 -12.37 12.93
C GLY A 22 1.26 -11.67 12.27
N SER A 23 0.87 -12.08 11.06
CA SER A 23 -0.29 -11.54 10.35
C SER A 23 -1.59 -11.75 11.11
N LEU A 24 -1.81 -12.96 11.65
CA LEU A 24 -2.97 -13.26 12.49
C LEU A 24 -2.99 -12.37 13.74
N GLY A 25 -1.84 -12.14 14.36
CA GLY A 25 -1.73 -11.28 15.53
C GLY A 25 -1.98 -9.80 15.24
N VAL A 26 -1.53 -9.27 14.09
CA VAL A 26 -1.82 -7.89 13.68
C VAL A 26 -3.33 -7.62 13.60
N VAL A 27 -4.09 -8.58 13.07
CA VAL A 27 -5.55 -8.45 12.87
C VAL A 27 -6.35 -8.82 14.13
N SER A 28 -5.88 -9.78 14.91
CA SER A 28 -6.65 -10.33 16.06
C SER A 28 -6.49 -9.50 17.34
N LEU A 29 -5.36 -8.81 17.53
CA LEU A 29 -5.12 -8.05 18.75
C LEU A 29 -5.94 -6.75 18.78
N THR A 30 -6.66 -6.53 19.89
CA THR A 30 -7.42 -5.30 20.12
C THR A 30 -6.54 -4.11 20.51
N ASN A 31 -5.31 -4.37 20.96
CA ASN A 31 -4.37 -3.31 21.33
C ASN A 31 -3.57 -2.85 20.11
N ILE A 32 -3.84 -1.62 19.64
CA ILE A 32 -3.24 -1.07 18.42
C ILE A 32 -1.70 -1.03 18.49
N ILE A 33 -1.12 -0.75 19.66
CA ILE A 33 0.35 -0.75 19.86
C ILE A 33 0.96 -2.13 19.58
N TYR A 34 0.34 -3.20 20.09
CA TYR A 34 0.86 -4.55 19.91
C TYR A 34 0.67 -5.02 18.46
N SER A 35 -0.43 -4.63 17.81
CA SER A 35 -0.62 -4.88 16.38
C SER A 35 0.45 -4.18 15.53
N ALA A 36 0.81 -2.94 15.84
CA ALA A 36 1.87 -2.22 15.13
C ALA A 36 3.26 -2.86 15.34
N LEU A 37 3.58 -3.33 16.55
CA LEU A 37 4.84 -4.05 16.79
C LEU A 37 4.90 -5.40 16.05
N LEU A 38 3.80 -6.15 16.02
CA LEU A 38 3.72 -7.40 15.26
C LEU A 38 3.82 -7.19 13.74
N LEU A 39 3.35 -6.06 13.22
CA LEU A 39 3.54 -5.70 11.81
C LEU A 39 5.04 -5.57 11.48
N GLY A 40 5.81 -4.95 12.37
CA GLY A 40 7.27 -4.90 12.27
C GLY A 40 7.92 -6.28 12.23
N LEU A 41 7.46 -7.20 13.10
CA LEU A 41 7.93 -8.59 13.09
C LEU A 41 7.66 -9.29 11.75
N VAL A 42 6.47 -9.10 11.17
CA VAL A 42 6.12 -9.65 9.85
C VAL A 42 7.06 -9.12 8.76
N PHE A 43 7.37 -7.82 8.76
CA PHE A 43 8.32 -7.24 7.80
C PHE A 43 9.74 -7.80 7.94
N ILE A 44 10.19 -8.10 9.16
CA ILE A 44 11.48 -8.77 9.39
C ILE A 44 11.46 -10.18 8.82
N CYS A 45 10.39 -10.95 9.06
CA CYS A 45 10.24 -12.30 8.50
C CYS A 45 10.24 -12.27 6.96
N ILE A 46 9.58 -11.29 6.34
CA ILE A 46 9.59 -11.11 4.88
C ILE A 46 10.99 -10.76 4.36
N SER A 47 11.75 -9.91 5.06
CA SER A 47 13.13 -9.62 4.68
C SER A 47 14.02 -10.87 4.73
N LEU A 48 13.87 -11.71 5.78
CA LEU A 48 14.55 -13.00 5.85
C LEU A 48 14.17 -13.93 4.69
N LEU A 49 12.91 -13.92 4.28
CA LEU A 49 12.45 -14.67 3.10
C LEU A 49 13.15 -14.20 1.83
N TYR A 50 13.35 -12.89 1.64
CA TYR A 50 14.13 -12.35 0.52
C TYR A 50 15.61 -12.75 0.55
N LEU A 51 16.22 -12.82 1.73
CA LEU A 51 17.60 -13.30 1.87
C LEU A 51 17.71 -14.77 1.45
N VAL A 52 16.76 -15.62 1.86
CA VAL A 52 16.74 -17.03 1.44
C VAL A 52 16.53 -17.19 -0.08
N LEU A 53 15.82 -16.25 -0.71
CA LEU A 53 15.62 -16.20 -2.17
C LEU A 53 16.82 -15.62 -2.96
N ASN A 54 17.96 -15.35 -2.30
CA ASN A 54 19.15 -14.69 -2.88
C ASN A 54 18.84 -13.27 -3.40
N ALA A 55 17.93 -12.54 -2.76
CA ALA A 55 17.59 -11.16 -3.11
C ALA A 55 18.14 -10.19 -2.05
N ASP A 56 19.46 -10.15 -1.88
CA ASP A 56 20.13 -9.45 -0.77
C ASP A 56 19.86 -7.94 -0.74
N PHE A 57 19.90 -7.29 -1.90
CA PHE A 57 19.59 -5.85 -2.01
C PHE A 57 18.16 -5.53 -1.57
N VAL A 58 17.19 -6.33 -2.04
CA VAL A 58 15.77 -6.15 -1.72
C VAL A 58 15.50 -6.47 -0.25
N ALA A 59 16.16 -7.49 0.30
CA ALA A 59 16.10 -7.81 1.72
C ALA A 59 16.58 -6.64 2.60
N ALA A 60 17.71 -6.04 2.26
CA ALA A 60 18.24 -4.88 2.97
C ALA A 60 17.32 -3.64 2.85
N ALA A 61 16.82 -3.36 1.65
CA ALA A 61 15.87 -2.27 1.42
C ALA A 61 14.55 -2.48 2.22
N GLN A 62 14.09 -3.73 2.33
CA GLN A 62 12.90 -4.09 3.10
C GLN A 62 13.07 -3.72 4.58
N VAL A 63 14.22 -4.05 5.18
CA VAL A 63 14.52 -3.68 6.57
C VAL A 63 14.61 -2.16 6.71
N LEU A 64 15.37 -1.49 5.83
CA LEU A 64 15.62 -0.06 5.95
C LEU A 64 14.34 0.77 5.82
N ILE A 65 13.51 0.47 4.82
CA ILE A 65 12.33 1.28 4.49
C ILE A 65 11.13 0.85 5.33
N TYR A 66 10.77 -0.44 5.32
CA TYR A 66 9.54 -0.89 5.97
C TYR A 66 9.71 -1.04 7.48
N VAL A 67 10.77 -1.70 7.94
CA VAL A 67 11.01 -1.85 9.39
C VAL A 67 11.54 -0.54 9.99
N GLY A 68 12.49 0.11 9.30
CA GLY A 68 13.20 1.28 9.83
C GLY A 68 12.43 2.60 9.76
N ALA A 69 11.76 2.90 8.64
CA ALA A 69 11.06 4.17 8.48
C ALA A 69 9.54 4.04 8.67
N VAL A 70 8.89 3.20 7.87
CA VAL A 70 7.42 3.11 7.82
C VAL A 70 6.85 2.56 9.14
N ASN A 71 7.38 1.45 9.64
CA ASN A 71 6.87 0.84 10.87
C ASN A 71 7.14 1.73 12.10
N VAL A 72 8.31 2.37 12.18
CA VAL A 72 8.60 3.33 13.26
C VAL A 72 7.64 4.51 13.21
N LEU A 73 7.34 5.05 12.03
CA LEU A 73 6.34 6.11 11.87
C LEU A 73 4.94 5.65 12.30
N ILE A 74 4.53 4.43 11.95
CA ILE A 74 3.24 3.86 12.37
C ILE A 74 3.18 3.73 13.89
N VAL A 75 4.21 3.12 14.51
CA VAL A 75 4.28 2.96 15.97
C VAL A 75 4.21 4.32 16.67
N PHE A 76 4.96 5.31 16.17
CA PHE A 76 4.94 6.66 16.71
C PHE A 76 3.57 7.32 16.57
N ALA A 77 2.93 7.22 15.40
CA ALA A 77 1.60 7.77 15.16
C ALA A 77 0.53 7.13 16.07
N VAL A 78 0.58 5.81 16.24
CA VAL A 78 -0.32 5.06 17.13
C VAL A 78 -0.07 5.44 18.59
N MET A 79 1.18 5.64 19.01
CA MET A 79 1.50 6.06 20.37
C MET A 79 1.05 7.50 20.67
N LEU A 80 1.05 8.39 19.69
CA LEU A 80 0.55 9.77 19.84
C LEU A 80 -0.98 9.85 19.90
N ILE A 81 -1.67 8.89 19.28
CA ILE A 81 -3.13 8.80 19.30
C ILE A 81 -3.57 8.01 20.53
N ASP A 82 -3.91 8.75 21.59
CA ASP A 82 -4.55 8.15 22.77
C ASP A 82 -6.01 7.84 22.43
N GLN A 83 -6.36 6.54 22.39
CA GLN A 83 -7.75 6.10 22.22
C GLN A 83 -8.25 5.44 23.50
N PRO A 84 -9.25 6.01 24.19
CA PRO A 84 -9.89 5.34 25.31
C PRO A 84 -10.61 4.09 24.80
N LYS A 85 -10.17 2.91 25.25
CA LYS A 85 -10.81 1.61 24.95
C LYS A 85 -12.28 1.66 25.39
N LYS A 86 -13.19 1.87 24.45
CA LYS A 86 -14.61 1.56 24.67
C LYS A 86 -14.80 0.09 24.34
N SER A 87 -14.70 -0.76 25.36
CA SER A 87 -15.09 -2.17 25.27
C SER A 87 -16.62 -2.27 25.14
N THR A 88 -17.15 -1.95 23.95
CA THR A 88 -18.50 -2.40 23.60
C THR A 88 -18.40 -3.88 23.35
N PHE A 89 -18.88 -4.66 24.32
CA PHE A 89 -19.13 -6.08 24.19
C PHE A 89 -19.76 -6.36 22.83
N PHE A 90 -19.12 -7.26 22.08
CA PHE A 90 -19.56 -7.77 20.79
C PHE A 90 -21.04 -8.17 20.87
N SER A 91 -21.92 -7.34 20.32
CA SER A 91 -23.18 -7.86 19.80
C SER A 91 -22.82 -8.57 18.50
N PHE A 92 -22.64 -9.89 18.58
CA PHE A 92 -22.66 -10.80 17.44
C PHE A 92 -24.06 -10.78 16.80
N SER A 93 -24.43 -9.65 16.22
CA SER A 93 -25.65 -9.50 15.46
C SER A 93 -25.35 -8.56 14.32
N ASP A 94 -24.85 -9.09 13.23
CA ASP A 94 -25.38 -8.74 11.92
C ASP A 94 -24.86 -9.69 10.85
N VAL A 95 -25.77 -10.14 10.02
CA VAL A 95 -25.58 -11.04 8.87
C VAL A 95 -24.44 -10.60 7.93
N GLY A 96 -23.96 -9.35 8.05
CA GLY A 96 -22.85 -8.79 7.27
C GLY A 96 -21.47 -9.41 7.56
N ASP A 97 -21.20 -9.88 8.78
CA ASP A 97 -19.85 -10.40 9.12
C ASP A 97 -19.57 -11.75 8.43
N ASN A 98 -20.61 -12.57 8.32
CA ASN A 98 -20.53 -13.85 7.63
C ASN A 98 -20.39 -13.68 6.10
N ILE A 99 -20.95 -12.59 5.54
CA ILE A 99 -20.78 -12.25 4.12
C ILE A 99 -19.34 -11.82 3.85
N THR A 100 -18.77 -10.96 4.71
CA THR A 100 -17.37 -10.52 4.57
C THR A 100 -16.40 -11.70 4.66
N LEU A 101 -16.60 -12.62 5.61
CA LEU A 101 -15.82 -13.86 5.69
C LEU A 101 -16.00 -14.73 4.45
N GLY A 102 -17.23 -14.85 3.94
CA GLY A 102 -17.52 -15.57 2.70
C GLY A 102 -16.79 -15.00 1.48
N VAL A 103 -16.74 -13.67 1.35
CA VAL A 103 -16.01 -13.00 0.26
C VAL A 103 -14.50 -13.19 0.40
N CYS A 104 -13.94 -13.02 1.60
CA CYS A 104 -12.50 -13.20 1.84
C CYS A 104 -12.05 -14.65 1.57
N THR A 105 -12.83 -15.64 2.04
CA THR A 105 -12.54 -17.06 1.80
C THR A 105 -12.69 -17.45 0.33
N SER A 106 -13.73 -16.95 -0.35
CA SER A 106 -13.91 -17.15 -1.80
C SER A 106 -12.74 -16.59 -2.61
N LEU A 107 -12.27 -15.39 -2.27
CA LEU A 107 -11.12 -14.77 -2.93
C LEU A 107 -9.83 -15.58 -2.71
N PHE A 108 -9.61 -16.07 -1.47
CA PHE A 108 -8.46 -16.90 -1.15
C PHE A 108 -8.46 -18.24 -1.91
N ILE A 109 -9.62 -18.89 -2.01
CA ILE A 109 -9.78 -20.13 -2.79
C ILE A 109 -9.51 -19.86 -4.27
N LEU A 110 -10.06 -18.79 -4.83
CA LEU A 110 -9.84 -18.42 -6.23
C LEU A 110 -8.35 -18.19 -6.54
N LEU A 111 -7.64 -17.46 -5.68
CA LEU A 111 -6.20 -17.24 -5.80
C LEU A 111 -5.41 -18.57 -5.76
N THR A 112 -5.78 -19.46 -4.83
CA THR A 112 -5.10 -20.77 -4.68
C THR A 112 -5.31 -21.67 -5.89
N LEU A 113 -6.52 -21.71 -6.44
CA LEU A 113 -6.82 -22.46 -7.67
C LEU A 113 -6.03 -21.92 -8.87
N MET A 114 -6.01 -20.59 -9.05
CA MET A 114 -5.22 -19.95 -10.11
C MET A 114 -3.73 -20.28 -10.01
N ILE A 115 -3.16 -20.25 -8.80
CA ILE A 115 -1.73 -20.56 -8.60
C ILE A 115 -1.43 -22.04 -8.91
N SER A 116 -2.38 -22.94 -8.60
CA SER A 116 -2.23 -24.38 -8.81
C SER A 116 -2.40 -24.81 -10.27
N ASP A 117 -3.29 -24.14 -11.01
CA ASP A 117 -3.55 -24.43 -12.43
C ASP A 117 -2.42 -23.96 -13.35
N VAL A 118 -1.63 -22.97 -12.91
CA VAL A 118 -0.46 -22.50 -13.66
C VAL A 118 0.64 -23.57 -13.62
N SER A 119 0.93 -24.17 -14.77
CA SER A 119 2.02 -25.13 -14.92
C SER A 119 3.41 -24.46 -14.87
N TRP A 120 3.93 -24.27 -13.65
CA TRP A 120 5.24 -23.67 -13.41
C TRP A 120 6.41 -24.47 -14.02
N SER A 121 6.24 -25.77 -14.26
CA SER A 121 7.26 -26.64 -14.84
C SER A 121 7.78 -26.18 -16.21
N LYS A 122 6.92 -25.57 -17.04
CA LYS A 122 7.31 -25.04 -18.36
C LYS A 122 8.17 -23.78 -18.27
N ILE A 123 8.04 -23.03 -17.17
CA ILE A 123 8.78 -21.78 -16.93
C ILE A 123 10.20 -22.09 -16.42
N TYR A 124 10.36 -23.11 -15.58
CA TYR A 124 11.67 -23.53 -15.07
C TYR A 124 12.63 -23.98 -16.19
N LEU A 125 12.14 -24.72 -17.20
CA LEU A 125 12.97 -25.18 -18.32
C LEU A 125 13.50 -24.02 -19.18
N THR A 126 12.71 -22.97 -19.39
CA THR A 126 13.15 -21.78 -20.14
C THR A 126 14.18 -20.97 -19.36
N LYS A 127 14.01 -20.85 -18.04
CA LYS A 127 14.94 -20.10 -17.16
C LYS A 127 16.30 -20.80 -17.01
N GLN A 128 16.30 -22.13 -16.99
CA GLN A 128 17.54 -22.92 -16.92
C GLN A 128 18.43 -22.71 -18.15
N SER A 129 17.84 -22.58 -19.34
CA SER A 129 18.60 -22.34 -20.59
C SER A 129 19.30 -20.98 -20.61
N THR A 130 18.70 -19.93 -20.04
CA THR A 130 19.27 -18.58 -20.02
C THR A 130 20.32 -18.37 -18.93
N ASN A 131 20.19 -19.06 -17.78
CA ASN A 131 21.11 -18.92 -16.65
C ASN A 131 22.53 -19.44 -16.93
N PHE A 132 22.73 -20.33 -17.91
CA PHE A 132 24.07 -20.79 -18.28
C PHE A 132 24.90 -19.75 -19.06
N LEU A 133 24.28 -18.67 -19.59
CA LEU A 133 24.97 -17.63 -20.35
C LEU A 133 25.32 -16.37 -19.56
N GLU A 134 24.75 -16.18 -18.37
CA GLU A 134 24.93 -14.97 -17.54
C GLU A 134 25.76 -15.20 -16.26
N GLN A 135 26.60 -16.24 -16.23
CA GLN A 135 27.50 -16.53 -15.11
C GLN A 135 28.71 -15.56 -15.04
N ASN A 136 28.53 -14.30 -15.45
CA ASN A 136 29.50 -13.24 -15.23
C ASN A 136 29.16 -12.51 -13.94
N LEU A 137 30.15 -12.45 -13.07
CA LEU A 137 30.20 -11.89 -11.71
C LEU A 137 29.96 -10.37 -11.66
N THR A 138 28.89 -9.87 -12.26
CA THR A 138 28.41 -8.52 -11.92
C THR A 138 27.67 -8.61 -10.60
N THR A 139 28.15 -7.88 -9.60
CA THR A 139 27.46 -7.72 -8.32
C THR A 139 25.98 -7.36 -8.56
N ASP A 140 25.04 -8.10 -7.97
CA ASP A 140 23.60 -7.94 -8.22
C ASP A 140 23.14 -6.48 -8.06
N VAL A 141 23.76 -5.73 -7.14
CA VAL A 141 23.51 -4.31 -6.90
C VAL A 141 23.89 -3.43 -8.10
N GLN A 142 25.04 -3.69 -8.74
CA GLN A 142 25.49 -2.90 -9.89
C GLN A 142 24.60 -3.16 -11.12
N LEU A 143 24.13 -4.39 -11.29
CA LEU A 143 23.19 -4.72 -12.35
C LEU A 143 21.85 -3.98 -12.15
N ILE A 144 21.28 -4.05 -10.94
CA ILE A 144 20.03 -3.33 -10.61
C ILE A 144 20.21 -1.82 -10.83
N GLY A 145 21.31 -1.24 -10.35
CA GLY A 145 21.60 0.18 -10.53
C GLY A 145 21.71 0.59 -12.01
N SER A 146 22.39 -0.20 -12.84
CA SER A 146 22.51 0.10 -14.27
C SER A 146 21.19 -0.04 -15.02
N GLN A 147 20.37 -1.04 -14.68
CA GLN A 147 19.04 -1.23 -15.27
C GLN A 147 18.07 -0.11 -14.86
N LEU A 148 18.14 0.37 -13.61
CA LEU A 148 17.34 1.49 -13.14
C LEU A 148 17.63 2.78 -13.93
N LEU A 149 18.90 3.03 -14.23
CA LEU A 149 19.33 4.25 -14.94
C LEU A 149 19.26 4.15 -16.47
N THR A 150 19.10 2.96 -17.03
CA THR A 150 19.04 2.77 -18.50
C THR A 150 17.64 2.39 -18.95
N LYS A 151 17.13 1.25 -18.48
CA LYS A 151 15.84 0.69 -18.92
C LYS A 151 14.65 1.28 -18.17
N TYR A 152 14.81 1.55 -16.87
CA TYR A 152 13.74 2.03 -16.00
C TYR A 152 13.89 3.51 -15.59
N LEU A 153 14.53 4.31 -16.45
CA LEU A 153 14.76 5.74 -16.19
C LEU A 153 13.45 6.50 -15.98
N LEU A 154 12.44 6.27 -16.83
CA LEU A 154 11.14 6.95 -16.72
C LEU A 154 10.41 6.63 -15.40
N PRO A 155 10.24 5.37 -14.97
CA PRO A 155 9.72 5.06 -13.64
C PRO A 155 10.50 5.68 -12.48
N PHE A 156 11.84 5.74 -12.58
CA PHE A 156 12.70 6.33 -11.55
C PHE A 156 12.46 7.84 -11.41
N GLU A 157 12.32 8.55 -12.53
CA GLU A 157 12.00 9.98 -12.52
C GLU A 157 10.59 10.24 -11.95
N LEU A 158 9.61 9.42 -12.34
CA LEU A 158 8.25 9.52 -11.82
C LEU A 158 8.19 9.28 -10.31
N LEU A 159 8.97 8.32 -9.79
CA LEU A 159 9.11 8.09 -8.35
C LEU A 159 9.68 9.32 -7.64
N SER A 160 10.69 9.98 -8.19
CA SER A 160 11.26 11.21 -7.62
C SER A 160 10.21 12.33 -7.49
N ILE A 161 9.43 12.56 -8.55
CA ILE A 161 8.33 13.54 -8.54
C ILE A 161 7.26 13.13 -7.52
N LEU A 162 6.91 11.84 -7.45
CA LEU A 162 5.93 11.32 -6.50
C LEU A 162 6.39 11.54 -5.04
N LEU A 163 7.67 11.30 -4.74
CA LEU A 163 8.24 11.56 -3.41
C LEU A 163 8.23 13.06 -3.09
N LEU A 164 8.55 13.93 -4.07
CA LEU A 164 8.49 15.38 -3.91
C LEU A 164 7.07 15.85 -3.58
N VAL A 165 6.08 15.38 -4.35
CA VAL A 165 4.66 15.72 -4.13
C VAL A 165 4.17 15.19 -2.79
N ALA A 166 4.56 13.97 -2.40
CA ALA A 166 4.21 13.40 -1.11
C ALA A 166 4.78 14.22 0.07
N LEU A 167 6.04 14.70 -0.04
CA LEU A 167 6.67 15.53 0.98
C LEU A 167 6.00 16.90 1.11
N VAL A 168 5.73 17.58 -0.01
CA VAL A 168 5.00 18.86 0.00
C VAL A 168 3.58 18.67 0.55
N GLY A 169 2.89 17.60 0.14
CA GLY A 169 1.57 17.24 0.64
C GLY A 169 1.56 16.99 2.15
N ALA A 170 2.53 16.24 2.67
CA ALA A 170 2.64 15.98 4.11
C ALA A 170 2.91 17.26 4.92
N ILE A 171 3.84 18.11 4.47
CA ILE A 171 4.20 19.35 5.17
C ILE A 171 3.03 20.34 5.17
N THR A 172 2.34 20.50 4.05
CA THR A 172 1.20 21.43 3.95
C THR A 172 0.03 21.01 4.86
N ILE A 173 -0.22 19.71 5.01
CA ILE A 173 -1.25 19.19 5.93
C ILE A 173 -0.80 19.33 7.40
N ALA A 174 0.48 19.09 7.69
CA ALA A 174 1.02 19.19 9.04
C ALA A 174 1.15 20.64 9.55
N ARG A 175 1.19 21.63 8.65
CA ARG A 175 1.31 23.05 9.01
C ARG A 175 -0.01 23.57 9.58
N GLN A 176 -0.08 23.69 10.89
CA GLN A 176 -1.21 24.33 11.57
C GLN A 176 -1.08 25.85 11.46
N GLU A 177 -2.06 26.50 10.82
CA GLU A 177 -2.10 27.96 10.70
C GLU A 177 -2.42 28.56 12.07
N ARG A 178 -1.41 29.12 12.75
CA ARG A 178 -1.64 29.90 13.97
C ARG A 178 -2.18 31.26 13.56
N VAL A 179 -3.50 31.39 13.56
CA VAL A 179 -4.15 32.71 13.56
C VAL A 179 -3.79 33.35 14.89
N VAL A 180 -2.87 34.30 14.85
CA VAL A 180 -2.64 35.21 15.98
C VAL A 180 -3.86 36.11 16.02
N GLU A 181 -4.77 35.87 16.96
CA GLU A 181 -5.81 36.85 17.30
C GLU A 181 -5.08 38.07 17.87
N ILE A 182 -4.92 39.10 17.04
CA ILE A 182 -4.62 40.44 17.53
C ILE A 182 -5.94 40.99 18.04
N ASP A 183 -5.96 41.39 19.31
CA ASP A 183 -7.07 42.09 19.95
C ASP A 183 -7.24 43.46 19.30
N ASP A 184 -7.99 43.51 18.20
CA ASP A 184 -8.26 44.75 17.46
C ASP A 184 -9.61 45.34 17.89
N ASN A 185 -9.62 45.97 19.07
CA ASN A 185 -10.49 47.13 19.27
C ASN A 185 -9.87 48.31 18.51
N GLU A 186 -10.04 48.37 17.19
CA GLU A 186 -10.36 49.58 16.42
C GLU A 186 -10.25 49.38 14.90
N VAL A 187 -11.36 49.69 14.24
CA VAL A 187 -11.50 50.26 12.90
C VAL A 187 -11.32 49.32 11.69
N SER A 188 -12.47 49.15 11.04
CA SER A 188 -12.69 48.69 9.67
C SER A 188 -11.90 49.52 8.66
N ASP A 189 -11.18 48.87 7.74
CA ASP A 189 -11.33 49.01 6.28
C ASP A 189 -10.09 48.43 5.56
N SER A 190 -10.15 47.12 5.29
CA SER A 190 -9.50 46.48 4.14
C SER A 190 -9.81 44.99 4.20
N LYS A 191 -11.07 44.63 3.91
CA LYS A 191 -11.37 43.29 3.41
C LYS A 191 -10.83 43.19 1.99
N GLU A 192 -9.52 43.10 1.86
CA GLU A 192 -8.94 42.55 0.66
C GLU A 192 -8.90 41.04 0.86
N ASP A 193 -10.00 40.42 0.43
CA ASP A 193 -10.15 38.98 0.28
C ASP A 193 -9.04 38.46 -0.65
N LEU A 194 -7.85 38.22 -0.10
CA LEU A 194 -6.88 37.32 -0.71
C LEU A 194 -7.45 35.91 -0.56
N SER A 195 -8.35 35.60 -1.48
CA SER A 195 -9.10 34.38 -1.62
C SER A 195 -8.19 33.13 -1.57
N LEU A 196 -7.99 32.62 -0.35
CA LEU A 196 -7.46 31.30 -0.01
C LEU A 196 -8.06 30.12 -0.81
N PRO A 197 -9.29 30.17 -1.38
CA PRO A 197 -9.73 29.12 -2.31
C PRO A 197 -9.11 29.16 -3.72
N GLN A 198 -8.48 30.26 -4.14
CA GLN A 198 -7.87 30.40 -5.48
C GLN A 198 -6.45 29.81 -5.52
N LEU A 199 -5.62 30.05 -4.48
CA LEU A 199 -4.24 29.56 -4.43
C LEU A 199 -4.16 28.02 -4.33
N ARG A 200 -5.13 27.40 -3.66
CA ARG A 200 -5.27 25.92 -3.57
C ARG A 200 -5.63 25.29 -4.93
N LYS A 201 -6.35 26.01 -5.79
CA LYS A 201 -6.71 25.53 -7.14
C LYS A 201 -5.60 25.77 -8.16
N MET A 202 -4.83 26.85 -8.01
CA MET A 202 -3.82 27.26 -8.99
C MET A 202 -2.59 26.35 -9.03
N PHE A 203 -2.18 25.76 -7.90
CA PHE A 203 -1.00 24.88 -7.85
C PHE A 203 -1.31 23.38 -8.03
N LEU A 204 -2.51 22.90 -7.69
CA LEU A 204 -2.82 21.46 -7.69
C LEU A 204 -3.51 20.94 -8.95
N GLN A 205 -4.31 21.75 -9.65
CA GLN A 205 -5.12 21.24 -10.77
C GLN A 205 -4.34 20.92 -12.05
N PRO A 206 -3.41 21.75 -12.56
CA PRO A 206 -2.75 21.44 -13.82
C PRO A 206 -1.76 20.28 -13.67
N PHE A 207 -1.06 20.18 -12.53
CA PHE A 207 -0.05 19.14 -12.32
C PHE A 207 -0.68 17.74 -12.12
N PHE A 208 -1.78 17.64 -11.38
CA PHE A 208 -2.45 16.36 -11.11
C PHE A 208 -3.17 15.78 -12.34
N ILE A 209 -3.77 16.63 -13.17
CA ILE A 209 -4.40 16.19 -14.43
C ILE A 209 -3.35 15.74 -15.44
N GLN A 210 -2.20 16.43 -15.52
CA GLN A 210 -1.12 16.05 -16.43
C GLN A 210 -0.43 14.73 -16.01
N LEU A 211 -0.35 14.45 -14.70
CA LEU A 211 0.20 13.20 -14.16
C LEU A 211 -0.73 11.99 -14.38
N LEU A 212 -2.06 12.18 -14.24
CA LEU A 212 -3.03 11.12 -14.52
C LEU A 212 -3.11 10.78 -16.02
N ASN A 213 -3.04 11.80 -16.88
CA ASN A 213 -3.06 11.59 -18.34
C ASN A 213 -1.77 10.87 -18.83
N TYR A 214 -0.63 11.13 -18.19
CA TYR A 214 0.63 10.45 -18.49
C TYR A 214 0.65 8.98 -18.00
N SER A 215 -0.01 8.67 -16.87
CA SER A 215 -0.16 7.29 -16.38
C SER A 215 -1.06 6.42 -17.27
N GLU A 216 -2.08 6.98 -17.93
CA GLU A 216 -2.91 6.21 -18.88
C GLU A 216 -2.16 5.88 -20.19
N GLU A 217 -1.24 6.74 -20.64
CA GLU A 217 -0.42 6.49 -21.83
C GLU A 217 0.62 5.37 -21.65
N LEU A 218 1.18 5.21 -20.45
CA LEU A 218 2.19 4.18 -20.14
C LEU A 218 1.62 2.78 -19.91
N VAL A 219 0.36 2.66 -19.48
CA VAL A 219 -0.33 1.36 -19.30
C VAL A 219 -0.72 0.73 -20.65
N SER A 220 -0.71 1.50 -21.74
CA SER A 220 -1.08 1.05 -23.09
C SER A 220 0.02 0.24 -23.81
N TYR A 221 1.26 0.19 -23.29
CA TYR A 221 2.40 -0.40 -23.99
C TYR A 221 2.72 -1.88 -23.68
N ASP A 222 1.95 -2.58 -22.84
CA ASP A 222 2.12 -4.03 -22.61
C ASP A 222 0.88 -4.86 -23.03
N HIS A 223 1.05 -5.67 -24.06
CA HIS A 223 -0.02 -6.35 -24.82
C HIS A 223 -0.54 -7.63 -24.11
N LYS A 224 -0.79 -7.55 -22.79
CA LYS A 224 -1.41 -8.63 -21.98
C LYS A 224 -2.41 -8.11 -20.93
N CYS A 225 -3.23 -7.11 -21.26
CA CYS A 225 -4.24 -6.56 -20.35
C CYS A 225 -5.67 -7.08 -20.60
N THR A 226 -5.91 -8.39 -20.40
CA THR A 226 -7.27 -8.91 -20.17
C THR A 226 -7.75 -8.65 -18.74
N TYR A 227 -6.81 -8.53 -17.78
CA TYR A 227 -7.13 -8.39 -16.34
C TYR A 227 -7.56 -6.96 -15.92
N PHE A 228 -7.03 -5.91 -16.55
CA PHE A 228 -7.31 -4.52 -16.14
C PHE A 228 -8.76 -4.09 -16.47
N ARG A 229 -9.34 -4.67 -17.54
CA ARG A 229 -10.74 -4.43 -17.92
C ARG A 229 -11.73 -5.06 -16.94
N CYS A 230 -11.36 -6.18 -16.29
CA CYS A 230 -12.16 -6.79 -15.23
C CYS A 230 -12.12 -5.99 -13.93
N LEU A 231 -10.94 -5.49 -13.52
CA LEU A 231 -10.81 -4.71 -12.29
C LEU A 231 -11.52 -3.35 -12.37
N SER A 232 -11.45 -2.69 -13.54
CA SER A 232 -12.19 -1.45 -13.82
C SER A 232 -13.72 -1.63 -13.80
N LEU A 233 -14.22 -2.78 -14.29
CA LEU A 233 -15.64 -3.11 -14.21
C LEU A 233 -16.09 -3.41 -12.78
N LEU A 234 -15.26 -4.07 -11.97
CA LEU A 234 -15.54 -4.36 -10.56
C LEU A 234 -15.59 -3.09 -9.69
N TYR A 235 -14.67 -2.15 -9.90
CA TYR A 235 -14.70 -0.85 -9.23
C TYR A 235 -15.91 0.01 -9.65
N ARG A 236 -16.30 -0.01 -10.93
CA ARG A 236 -17.54 0.66 -11.38
C ARG A 236 -18.80 0.02 -10.79
N PHE A 237 -18.82 -1.30 -10.62
CA PHE A 237 -19.96 -2.01 -10.02
C PHE A 237 -20.10 -1.71 -8.51
N LEU A 238 -19.00 -1.65 -7.77
CA LEU A 238 -18.97 -1.26 -6.35
C LEU A 238 -19.39 0.20 -6.13
N TRP A 239 -18.97 1.11 -7.00
CA TRP A 239 -19.37 2.52 -6.93
C TRP A 239 -20.87 2.74 -7.16
N ILE A 240 -21.47 2.02 -8.12
CA ILE A 240 -22.91 2.08 -8.39
C ILE A 240 -23.71 1.55 -7.19
N ASN A 241 -23.26 0.47 -6.56
CA ASN A 241 -23.94 -0.11 -5.40
C ASN A 241 -23.86 0.80 -4.16
N HIS A 242 -22.74 1.49 -3.95
CA HIS A 242 -22.61 2.45 -2.85
C HIS A 242 -23.49 3.69 -3.05
N LYS A 243 -23.70 4.13 -4.30
CA LYS A 243 -24.57 5.28 -4.60
C LYS A 243 -26.06 4.97 -4.40
N SER A 244 -26.50 3.74 -4.69
CA SER A 244 -27.89 3.31 -4.49
C SER A 244 -28.32 3.31 -3.01
N LYS A 245 -27.40 3.01 -2.08
CA LYS A 245 -27.67 3.00 -0.64
C LYS A 245 -27.80 4.40 -0.02
N HIS A 246 -27.27 5.42 -0.68
CA HIS A 246 -27.36 6.82 -0.24
C HIS A 246 -28.69 7.48 -0.66
N ASP A 247 -29.25 7.10 -1.82
CA ASP A 247 -30.53 7.66 -2.29
C ASP A 247 -31.72 7.15 -1.48
N SER A 248 -31.74 5.87 -1.07
CA SER A 248 -32.86 5.31 -0.31
C SER A 248 -33.03 5.91 1.10
N SER A 249 -31.95 6.39 1.72
CA SER A 249 -32.04 7.08 3.02
C SER A 249 -32.61 8.50 2.92
N THR A 250 -32.56 9.12 1.73
CA THR A 250 -33.01 10.51 1.53
C THR A 250 -34.53 10.59 1.30
N TYR A 251 -35.16 9.52 0.81
CA TYR A 251 -36.62 9.46 0.60
C TYR A 251 -37.41 9.15 1.89
N VAL A 252 -36.86 8.37 2.82
CA VAL A 252 -37.54 8.06 4.09
C VAL A 252 -37.58 9.27 5.04
N SER A 253 -36.58 10.16 4.97
CA SER A 253 -36.54 11.36 5.82
C SER A 253 -37.45 12.50 5.34
N ARG A 254 -38.04 12.41 4.14
CA ARG A 254 -38.95 13.42 3.57
C ARG A 254 -40.44 13.03 3.63
N ALA A 255 -40.76 11.85 4.17
CA ALA A 255 -42.13 11.38 4.41
C ALA A 255 -42.60 11.56 5.87
N ASN A 256 -41.73 12.07 6.75
CA ASN A 256 -42.01 12.33 8.16
C ASN A 256 -41.80 13.82 8.52
N PHE A 257 -42.32 14.72 7.68
CA PHE A 257 -42.63 16.11 8.03
C PHE A 257 -43.84 16.58 7.23
#